data_AF-A0A7R9TXR1-F1
#
_entry.id   AF-A0A7R9TXR1-F1
#
_cell.length_a   1.000
_cell.length_b   1.000
_cell.length_c   1.000
_cell.angle_alpha   90.00
_cell.angle_beta   90.00
_cell.angle_gamma   90.00
#
_symmetry.space_group_name_H-M   'P 1'
#
loop_
_entity.id
_entity.type
_entity.pdbx_description
1 polymer ?
#
loop_
_entity_poly.entity_id
_entity_poly.type
_entity_poly.pdbx_seq_one_letter_code
_entity_poly.pdbx_strand_id
1 'polypeptide(L)'
;HTPLPREGTAAMPLARRTDLGDSNYAGLEVDVCHDLQRCLKETLEGGFDFLVTPLAHPRHRRPAPSARDPSAPTPAPFARSDLLLNSTQWSSQVVGKTSPWIDADSVSAPMRRDSEAALRQELMWAAHLSLHAVLLPTPSLKAANYARIVNQFLTALSSTALWVRIPVVSAEVEAAEANGGDGAAEALAKQIDPCTRRRAHDPFERWANLRAMCEGHPQLSACLEVGASLPPAAELRRWVGEPVKAVVLNADAFITNKRGFPVLPKRHQEFITTMLQKNVQVVLRGSGDGDKAVSSSLAGGGDEMDVGDPTPAEAAAGAAAAARLRPRATAATAPRGRLGSGARGGGGVAASRGAVA
;
A
#
# COMPACT_ATOMS: atom_id res chain seq x y z
N HIS A 1 53.46 12.01 20.29
CA HIS A 1 52.79 11.10 19.33
C HIS A 1 51.69 10.36 20.08
N THR A 2 50.48 10.90 19.99
CA THR A 2 49.30 10.43 20.73
C THR A 2 48.35 9.82 19.70
N PRO A 3 47.93 8.54 19.83
CA PRO A 3 46.99 7.95 18.89
C PRO A 3 45.54 8.35 19.26
N LEU A 4 44.79 8.72 18.23
CA LEU A 4 43.38 9.11 18.28
C LEU A 4 42.49 7.92 18.71
N PRO A 5 41.34 8.19 19.37
CA PRO A 5 40.40 7.15 19.76
C PRO A 5 39.58 6.65 18.56
N ARG A 6 39.29 5.35 18.56
CA ARG A 6 38.42 4.68 17.59
C ARG A 6 36.98 5.16 17.79
N GLU A 7 36.42 5.82 16.77
CA GLU A 7 34.98 6.07 16.69
C GLU A 7 34.24 4.73 16.53
N GLY A 8 33.20 4.58 17.35
CA GLY A 8 32.36 3.40 17.42
C GLY A 8 31.62 3.16 16.11
N THR A 9 31.37 1.88 15.88
CA THR A 9 30.45 1.31 14.89
C THR A 9 29.15 2.10 14.81
N ALA A 10 29.07 3.00 13.82
CA ALA A 10 27.81 3.51 13.32
C ALA A 10 27.00 2.31 12.82
N ALA A 11 25.82 2.11 13.40
CA ALA A 11 24.85 1.15 12.90
C ALA A 11 24.65 1.42 11.41
N MET A 12 24.93 0.42 10.58
CA MET A 12 24.69 0.51 9.15
C MET A 12 23.21 0.80 8.92
N PRO A 13 22.84 1.79 8.10
CA PRO A 13 21.46 1.93 7.66
C PRO A 13 21.08 0.61 6.97
N LEU A 14 19.98 0.02 7.40
CA LEU A 14 19.41 -1.18 6.78
C LEU A 14 19.35 -0.93 5.27
N ALA A 15 20.11 -1.73 4.53
CA ALA A 15 20.18 -1.62 3.09
C ALA A 15 18.76 -1.70 2.51
N ARG A 16 18.42 -0.67 1.72
CA ARG A 16 17.37 -0.64 0.70
C ARG A 16 17.26 -2.05 0.10
N ARG A 17 16.15 -2.75 0.36
CA ARG A 17 15.97 -4.14 -0.08
C ARG A 17 16.14 -4.27 -1.59
N THR A 18 17.01 -5.19 -2.01
CA THR A 18 17.28 -5.53 -3.42
C THR A 18 16.69 -6.88 -3.80
N ASP A 19 15.99 -7.54 -2.89
CA ASP A 19 15.37 -8.84 -3.07
C ASP A 19 13.89 -8.71 -3.47
N LEU A 20 13.57 -9.11 -4.69
CA LEU A 20 12.21 -9.30 -5.22
C LEU A 20 11.55 -10.57 -4.62
N GLY A 21 11.73 -10.83 -3.33
CA GLY A 21 11.10 -11.95 -2.63
C GLY A 21 9.64 -11.66 -2.23
N ASP A 22 8.94 -12.66 -1.71
CA ASP A 22 7.55 -12.60 -1.19
C ASP A 22 7.39 -11.70 0.07
N SER A 23 8.20 -10.64 0.20
CA SER A 23 8.12 -9.71 1.32
C SER A 23 6.88 -8.83 1.19
N ASN A 24 6.07 -8.77 2.24
CA ASN A 24 5.00 -7.80 2.38
C ASN A 24 5.60 -6.40 2.44
N TYR A 25 5.43 -5.62 1.37
CA TYR A 25 5.89 -4.23 1.31
C TYR A 25 5.08 -3.33 2.24
N ALA A 26 5.77 -2.41 2.90
CA ALA A 26 5.20 -1.41 3.77
C ALA A 26 5.39 0.00 3.20
N GLY A 27 4.32 0.78 3.12
CA GLY A 27 4.35 2.17 2.69
C GLY A 27 4.04 3.16 3.80
N LEU A 28 4.50 4.40 3.66
CA LEU A 28 4.05 5.53 4.47
C LEU A 28 3.23 6.49 3.60
N GLU A 29 1.99 6.76 3.97
CA GLU A 29 1.18 7.80 3.36
C GLU A 29 1.32 9.11 4.11
N VAL A 30 1.59 10.19 3.38
CA VAL A 30 1.59 11.56 3.90
C VAL A 30 0.45 12.36 3.28
N ASP A 31 -0.24 13.16 4.10
CA ASP A 31 -1.29 14.06 3.62
C ASP A 31 -0.71 15.36 3.07
N VAL A 32 0.33 15.89 3.71
CA VAL A 32 1.09 17.04 3.22
C VAL A 32 2.55 16.63 3.15
N CYS A 33 3.12 16.79 1.97
CA CYS A 33 4.55 16.67 1.74
C CYS A 33 5.04 18.10 1.47
N HIS A 34 6.01 18.62 2.22
CA HIS A 34 6.60 19.96 1.98
C HIS A 34 7.86 19.85 1.14
N ASP A 35 8.76 18.94 1.52
CA ASP A 35 9.98 18.60 0.80
C ASP A 35 9.95 17.10 0.46
N LEU A 36 9.87 16.80 -0.83
CA LEU A 36 9.75 15.42 -1.30
C LEU A 36 11.00 14.59 -1.01
N GLN A 37 12.19 15.17 -1.14
CA GLN A 37 13.44 14.45 -0.92
C GLN A 37 13.59 14.11 0.55
N ARG A 38 13.25 15.07 1.42
CA ARG A 38 13.25 14.87 2.87
C ARG A 38 12.22 13.82 3.29
N CYS A 39 10.95 13.96 2.87
CA CYS A 39 9.91 12.98 3.22
C CYS A 39 10.32 11.57 2.77
N LEU A 40 10.81 11.40 1.53
CA LEU A 40 11.23 10.09 1.04
C LEU A 40 12.40 9.54 1.87
N LYS A 41 13.39 10.37 2.20
CA LYS A 41 14.52 9.97 3.05
C LYS A 41 14.05 9.49 4.42
N GLU A 42 13.21 10.28 5.10
CA GLU A 42 12.67 9.93 6.42
C GLU A 42 11.80 8.67 6.37
N THR A 43 11.02 8.46 5.31
CA THR A 43 10.24 7.23 5.09
C THR A 43 11.14 6.00 5.01
N LEU A 44 12.22 6.07 4.22
CA LEU A 44 13.16 4.95 4.07
C LEU A 44 13.96 4.70 5.35
N GLU A 45 14.39 5.77 6.05
CA GLU A 45 15.06 5.66 7.36
C GLU A 45 14.14 5.10 8.45
N GLY A 46 12.83 5.35 8.34
CA GLY A 46 11.79 4.75 9.18
C GLY A 46 11.52 3.26 8.91
N GLY A 47 12.18 2.66 7.91
CA GLY A 47 12.05 1.25 7.57
C GLY A 47 10.90 0.91 6.63
N PHE A 48 10.26 1.91 6.01
CA PHE A 48 9.26 1.70 4.96
C PHE A 48 9.93 1.54 3.60
N ASP A 49 9.26 0.84 2.69
CA ASP A 49 9.77 0.54 1.34
C ASP A 49 9.45 1.66 0.33
N PHE A 50 8.29 2.32 0.49
CA PHE A 50 7.82 3.37 -0.42
C PHE A 50 7.01 4.47 0.27
N LEU A 51 6.95 5.63 -0.37
CA LEU A 51 6.20 6.81 0.05
C LEU A 51 4.95 6.97 -0.82
N VAL A 52 3.78 7.15 -0.19
CA VAL A 52 2.54 7.59 -0.85
C VAL A 52 2.40 9.10 -0.61
N THR A 53 2.56 9.90 -1.67
CA THR A 53 2.59 11.37 -1.56
C THR A 53 1.67 12.05 -2.59
N PRO A 54 1.05 13.20 -2.27
CA PRO A 54 0.28 13.97 -3.24
C PRO A 54 1.10 14.36 -4.48
N LEU A 55 0.52 14.16 -5.66
CA LEU A 55 1.11 14.57 -6.95
C LEU A 55 1.07 16.09 -7.14
N ALA A 56 -0.02 16.69 -6.67
CA ALA A 56 -0.22 18.13 -6.59
C ALA A 56 -0.50 18.51 -5.13
N HIS A 57 -0.30 19.79 -4.79
CA HIS A 57 -0.61 20.25 -3.44
C HIS A 57 -2.12 20.03 -3.15
N PRO A 58 -2.53 19.33 -2.06
CA PRO A 58 -3.92 18.92 -1.85
C PRO A 58 -4.93 20.08 -1.79
N ARG A 59 -4.49 21.29 -1.42
CA ARG A 59 -5.33 22.50 -1.38
C ARG A 59 -5.30 23.34 -2.66
N HIS A 60 -4.46 22.98 -3.62
CA HIS A 60 -4.25 23.75 -4.85
C HIS A 60 -5.26 23.35 -5.92
N ARG A 61 -6.53 23.65 -5.66
CA ARG A 61 -7.59 23.52 -6.67
C ARG A 61 -7.37 24.54 -7.78
N ARG A 62 -7.45 24.09 -9.04
CA ARG A 62 -7.28 24.95 -10.22
C ARG A 62 -8.48 24.84 -11.15
N PRO A 63 -8.92 25.94 -11.76
CA PRO A 63 -9.98 25.91 -12.76
C PRO A 63 -9.50 25.16 -14.00
N ALA A 64 -10.42 24.43 -14.63
CA ALA A 64 -10.17 23.77 -15.91
C ALA A 64 -9.67 24.77 -16.97
N PRO A 65 -8.77 24.37 -17.89
CA PRO A 65 -8.28 25.27 -18.93
C PRO A 65 -9.39 25.94 -19.75
N SER A 66 -10.49 25.23 -20.01
CA SER A 66 -11.66 25.75 -20.74
C SER A 66 -12.52 26.74 -19.95
N ALA A 67 -12.34 26.84 -18.63
CA ALA A 67 -13.05 27.77 -17.76
C ALA A 67 -12.19 28.97 -17.37
N ARG A 68 -10.94 29.05 -17.85
CA ARG A 68 -10.03 30.16 -17.55
C ARG A 68 -10.35 31.36 -18.41
N ASP A 69 -10.22 32.53 -17.80
CA ASP A 69 -10.19 33.80 -18.51
C ASP A 69 -8.92 33.86 -19.40
N PRO A 70 -9.04 34.04 -20.72
CA PRO A 70 -7.90 34.16 -21.61
C PRO A 70 -6.98 35.36 -21.29
N SER A 71 -7.48 36.36 -20.57
CA SER A 71 -6.71 37.54 -20.14
C SER A 71 -5.99 37.35 -18.81
N ALA A 72 -6.27 36.26 -18.07
CA ALA A 72 -5.62 35.97 -16.80
C ALA A 72 -4.14 35.60 -16.99
N PRO A 73 -3.27 35.90 -15.99
CA PRO A 73 -1.87 35.50 -16.04
C PRO A 73 -1.72 33.98 -16.13
N THR A 74 -0.61 33.54 -16.72
CA THR A 74 -0.26 32.12 -16.80
C THR A 74 -0.27 31.50 -15.40
N PRO A 75 -0.94 30.36 -15.19
CA PRO A 75 -0.99 29.72 -13.88
C PRO A 75 0.41 29.32 -13.41
N ALA A 76 0.61 29.33 -12.09
CA ALA A 76 1.78 28.71 -11.50
C ALA A 76 1.86 27.20 -11.87
N PRO A 77 3.07 26.62 -11.88
CA PRO A 77 3.24 25.17 -11.99
C PRO A 77 2.38 24.44 -10.96
N PHE A 78 1.76 23.34 -11.39
CA PHE A 78 0.78 22.66 -10.54
C PHE A 78 1.37 21.63 -9.59
N ALA A 79 2.49 21.05 -10.02
CA ALA A 79 3.23 20.02 -9.32
C ALA A 79 4.69 20.47 -9.20
N ARG A 80 5.42 19.72 -8.38
CA ARG A 80 6.86 19.85 -8.25
C ARG A 80 7.57 19.37 -9.52
N SER A 81 8.83 19.76 -9.67
CA SER A 81 9.68 19.22 -10.74
C SER A 81 9.95 17.73 -10.51
N ASP A 82 9.92 16.99 -11.61
CA ASP A 82 10.43 15.62 -11.77
C ASP A 82 11.91 15.50 -11.38
N LEU A 83 12.72 16.55 -11.59
CA LEU A 83 14.15 16.58 -11.29
C LEU A 83 14.50 16.46 -9.79
N LEU A 84 13.51 16.52 -8.90
CA LEU A 84 13.73 16.34 -7.46
C LEU A 84 14.18 14.92 -7.11
N LEU A 85 13.77 13.92 -7.87
CA LEU A 85 14.15 12.53 -7.66
C LEU A 85 14.65 11.93 -8.97
N ASN A 86 15.50 10.92 -8.89
CA ASN A 86 15.90 10.18 -10.08
C ASN A 86 14.78 9.24 -10.56
N SER A 87 14.87 8.75 -11.80
CA SER A 87 13.83 7.92 -12.40
C SER A 87 13.58 6.61 -11.64
N THR A 88 14.59 6.03 -10.98
CA THR A 88 14.42 4.80 -10.21
C THR A 88 13.69 5.04 -8.89
N GLN A 89 13.92 6.19 -8.24
CA GLN A 89 13.17 6.60 -7.05
C GLN A 89 11.69 6.81 -7.38
N TRP A 90 11.39 7.52 -8.47
CA TRP A 90 10.01 7.70 -8.92
C TRP A 90 9.31 6.38 -9.23
N SER A 91 9.96 5.49 -9.98
CA SER A 91 9.32 4.25 -10.43
C SER A 91 9.21 3.17 -9.36
N SER A 92 10.09 3.14 -8.35
CA SER A 92 10.12 2.05 -7.36
C SER A 92 9.74 2.45 -5.94
N GLN A 93 9.83 3.73 -5.57
CA GLN A 93 9.68 4.17 -4.18
C GLN A 93 8.60 5.21 -3.97
N VAL A 94 7.92 5.65 -5.03
CA VAL A 94 6.87 6.65 -4.95
C VAL A 94 5.58 6.11 -5.54
N VAL A 95 4.52 6.19 -4.74
CA VAL A 95 3.14 6.03 -5.18
C VAL A 95 2.49 7.41 -5.17
N GLY A 96 1.94 7.82 -6.30
CA GLY A 96 1.27 9.11 -6.42
C GLY A 96 -0.11 9.07 -5.78
N LYS A 97 -0.49 10.08 -5.00
CA LYS A 97 -1.86 10.28 -4.53
C LYS A 97 -2.48 11.44 -5.29
N THR A 98 -3.66 11.25 -5.85
CA THR A 98 -4.39 12.35 -6.48
C THR A 98 -5.06 13.25 -5.46
N SER A 99 -5.37 14.48 -5.86
CA SER A 99 -5.92 15.48 -4.95
C SER A 99 -7.27 15.06 -4.35
N PRO A 100 -7.49 15.23 -3.04
CA PRO A 100 -8.69 14.74 -2.35
C PRO A 100 -9.99 15.50 -2.70
N TRP A 101 -9.87 16.70 -3.30
CA TRP A 101 -11.03 17.51 -3.71
C TRP A 101 -11.63 17.08 -5.06
N ILE A 102 -10.99 16.16 -5.77
CA ILE A 102 -11.43 15.72 -7.10
C ILE A 102 -12.74 14.94 -6.96
N ASP A 103 -13.82 15.51 -7.49
CA ASP A 103 -15.13 14.88 -7.62
C ASP A 103 -15.62 15.03 -9.07
N ALA A 104 -15.25 14.05 -9.90
CA ALA A 104 -15.59 14.03 -11.31
C ALA A 104 -17.09 13.77 -11.58
N ASP A 105 -17.87 13.41 -10.57
CA ASP A 105 -19.32 13.19 -10.71
C ASP A 105 -20.12 14.18 -9.86
N SER A 106 -19.49 15.29 -9.48
CA SER A 106 -20.13 16.35 -8.70
C SER A 106 -21.37 16.90 -9.40
N VAL A 107 -22.40 17.24 -8.61
CA VAL A 107 -23.62 17.88 -9.11
C VAL A 107 -23.30 19.26 -9.71
N SER A 108 -22.35 19.98 -9.11
CA SER A 108 -21.89 21.28 -9.58
C SER A 108 -21.11 21.16 -10.89
N ALA A 109 -21.63 21.74 -11.98
CA ALA A 109 -20.99 21.69 -13.29
C ALA A 109 -19.57 22.30 -13.31
N PRO A 110 -19.28 23.43 -12.62
CA PRO A 110 -17.91 23.92 -12.47
C PRO A 110 -17.00 22.94 -11.73
N MET A 111 -17.45 22.38 -10.59
CA MET A 111 -16.65 21.41 -9.83
C MET A 111 -16.32 20.17 -10.66
N ARG A 112 -17.32 19.66 -11.37
CA ARG A 112 -17.17 18.51 -12.26
C ARG A 112 -16.12 18.78 -13.33
N ARG A 113 -16.26 19.90 -14.07
CA ARG A 113 -15.31 20.29 -15.13
C ARG A 113 -13.88 20.44 -14.60
N ASP A 114 -13.71 21.10 -13.45
CA ASP A 114 -12.40 21.29 -12.81
C ASP A 114 -11.79 19.95 -12.38
N SER A 115 -12.60 19.08 -11.77
CA SER A 115 -12.18 17.76 -11.30
C SER A 115 -11.79 16.84 -12.45
N GLU A 116 -12.53 16.86 -13.56
CA GLU A 116 -12.16 16.11 -14.76
C GLU A 116 -10.79 16.55 -15.30
N ALA A 117 -10.56 17.86 -15.39
CA ALA A 117 -9.30 18.42 -15.88
C ALA A 117 -8.14 18.10 -14.94
N ALA A 118 -8.35 18.21 -13.62
CA ALA A 118 -7.33 17.92 -12.63
C ALA A 118 -6.99 16.43 -12.56
N LEU A 119 -7.99 15.54 -12.56
CA LEU A 119 -7.77 14.09 -12.56
C LEU A 119 -6.95 13.66 -13.77
N ARG A 120 -7.29 14.16 -14.96
CA ARG A 120 -6.52 13.91 -16.19
C ARG A 120 -5.09 14.43 -16.06
N GLN A 121 -4.91 15.65 -15.59
CA GLN A 121 -3.59 16.25 -15.47
C GLN A 121 -2.70 15.49 -14.49
N GLU A 122 -3.23 15.10 -13.33
CA GLU A 122 -2.48 14.36 -12.32
C GLU A 122 -2.16 12.93 -12.78
N LEU A 123 -3.07 12.25 -13.47
CA LEU A 123 -2.80 10.94 -14.06
C LEU A 123 -1.76 10.98 -15.18
N MET A 124 -1.83 11.98 -16.07
CA MET A 124 -0.80 12.20 -17.09
C MET A 124 0.56 12.50 -16.46
N TRP A 125 0.57 13.22 -15.34
CA TRP A 125 1.80 13.51 -14.61
C TRP A 125 2.40 12.28 -13.97
N ALA A 126 1.59 11.43 -13.33
CA ALA A 126 2.04 10.15 -12.82
C ALA A 126 2.61 9.24 -13.92
N ALA A 127 1.98 9.23 -15.09
CA ALA A 127 2.48 8.49 -16.25
C ALA A 127 3.83 9.06 -16.74
N HIS A 128 3.97 10.39 -16.80
CA HIS A 128 5.24 11.04 -17.15
C HIS A 128 6.37 10.68 -16.17
N LEU A 129 6.08 10.65 -14.87
CA LEU A 129 7.01 10.23 -13.82
C LEU A 129 7.27 8.71 -13.81
N SER A 130 6.56 7.93 -14.63
CA SER A 130 6.64 6.48 -14.68
C SER A 130 6.39 5.82 -13.32
N LEU A 131 5.42 6.33 -12.56
CA LEU A 131 5.08 5.77 -11.26
C LEU A 131 4.53 4.34 -11.40
N HIS A 132 4.89 3.48 -10.44
CA HIS A 132 4.37 2.12 -10.39
C HIS A 132 2.85 2.10 -10.13
N ALA A 133 2.37 2.97 -9.23
CA ALA A 133 0.97 3.05 -8.88
C ALA A 133 0.52 4.48 -8.56
N VAL A 134 -0.78 4.72 -8.74
CA VAL A 134 -1.46 5.96 -8.34
C VAL A 134 -2.68 5.64 -7.50
N LEU A 135 -2.76 6.22 -6.32
CA LEU A 135 -3.92 6.21 -5.43
C LEU A 135 -4.92 7.27 -5.86
N LEU A 136 -6.12 6.82 -6.19
CA LEU A 136 -7.25 7.62 -6.61
C LEU A 136 -8.27 7.80 -5.46
N PRO A 137 -9.07 8.89 -5.43
CA PRO A 137 -10.06 9.11 -4.40
C PRO A 137 -11.18 8.07 -4.45
N THR A 138 -11.94 8.02 -3.36
CA THR A 138 -13.12 7.16 -3.27
C THR A 138 -14.17 7.60 -4.29
N PRO A 139 -14.63 6.70 -5.18
CA PRO A 139 -15.67 7.00 -6.14
C PRO A 139 -17.01 7.21 -5.43
N SER A 140 -17.88 8.03 -6.03
CA SER A 140 -19.29 8.03 -5.67
C SER A 140 -19.97 6.74 -6.15
N LEU A 141 -21.17 6.43 -5.65
CA LEU A 141 -21.94 5.31 -6.19
C LEU A 141 -22.31 5.54 -7.67
N LYS A 142 -22.48 6.79 -8.09
CA LYS A 142 -22.84 7.22 -9.45
C LYS A 142 -21.61 7.75 -10.20
N ALA A 143 -20.52 6.99 -10.18
CA ALA A 143 -19.20 7.39 -10.68
C ALA A 143 -19.00 7.18 -12.20
N ALA A 144 -19.98 7.54 -13.04
CA ALA A 144 -19.93 7.23 -14.47
C ALA A 144 -18.86 8.06 -15.21
N ASN A 145 -18.73 9.34 -14.87
CA ASN A 145 -17.74 10.21 -15.48
C ASN A 145 -16.33 9.90 -14.97
N TYR A 146 -16.21 9.62 -13.68
CA TYR A 146 -14.97 9.12 -13.08
C TYR A 146 -14.51 7.82 -13.76
N ALA A 147 -15.39 6.83 -13.93
CA ALA A 147 -15.09 5.57 -14.62
C ALA A 147 -14.66 5.80 -16.08
N ARG A 148 -15.34 6.70 -16.79
CA ARG A 148 -14.97 7.08 -18.16
C ARG A 148 -13.54 7.63 -18.25
N ILE A 149 -13.15 8.50 -17.30
CA ILE A 149 -11.78 9.04 -17.27
C ILE A 149 -10.79 7.93 -16.94
N VAL A 150 -11.06 7.15 -15.90
CA VAL A 150 -10.20 6.03 -15.47
C VAL A 150 -9.99 5.03 -16.62
N ASN A 151 -11.04 4.66 -17.35
CA ASN A 151 -10.96 3.76 -18.51
C ASN A 151 -10.02 4.28 -19.60
N GLN A 152 -10.06 5.58 -19.90
CA GLN A 152 -9.17 6.16 -20.90
C GLN A 152 -7.69 6.02 -20.49
N PHE A 153 -7.39 6.11 -19.19
CA PHE A 153 -6.04 5.89 -18.69
C PHE A 153 -5.66 4.41 -18.62
N LEU A 154 -6.58 3.53 -18.22
CA LEU A 154 -6.34 2.08 -18.19
C LEU A 154 -6.03 1.54 -19.60
N THR A 155 -6.68 2.06 -20.64
CA THR A 155 -6.37 1.69 -22.03
C THR A 155 -5.06 2.32 -22.54
N ALA A 156 -4.70 3.50 -22.05
CA ALA A 156 -3.53 4.25 -22.54
C ALA A 156 -2.22 3.90 -21.81
N LEU A 157 -2.28 3.42 -20.57
CA LEU A 157 -1.12 3.16 -19.72
C LEU A 157 -0.85 1.67 -19.57
N SER A 158 0.33 1.19 -19.95
CA SER A 158 0.69 -0.24 -19.87
C SER A 158 1.40 -0.62 -18.56
N SER A 159 1.98 0.33 -17.83
CA SER A 159 2.84 0.06 -16.66
C SER A 159 2.29 0.54 -15.32
N THR A 160 1.55 1.66 -15.29
CA THR A 160 1.07 2.27 -14.04
C THR A 160 -0.24 1.62 -13.57
N ALA A 161 -0.24 1.09 -12.34
CA ALA A 161 -1.44 0.58 -11.69
C ALA A 161 -2.29 1.71 -11.08
N LEU A 162 -3.61 1.56 -11.12
CA LEU A 162 -4.55 2.48 -10.49
C LEU A 162 -5.15 1.82 -9.25
N TRP A 163 -4.86 2.39 -8.10
CA TRP A 163 -5.39 1.96 -6.82
C TRP A 163 -6.54 2.89 -6.42
N VAL A 164 -7.73 2.34 -6.21
CA VAL A 164 -8.88 3.15 -5.79
C VAL A 164 -8.99 3.06 -4.28
N ARG A 165 -8.89 4.20 -3.58
CA ARG A 165 -9.08 4.26 -2.13
C ARG A 165 -10.54 3.98 -1.79
N ILE A 166 -10.81 2.92 -1.03
CA ILE A 166 -12.15 2.57 -0.58
C ILE A 166 -12.12 2.33 0.93
N PRO A 167 -12.83 3.11 1.75
CA PRO A 167 -12.88 2.84 3.17
C PRO A 167 -13.72 1.58 3.44
N VAL A 168 -13.36 0.78 4.43
CA VAL A 168 -14.12 -0.43 4.78
C VAL A 168 -15.46 -0.11 5.45
N VAL A 169 -15.58 1.06 6.07
CA VAL A 169 -16.81 1.67 6.57
C VAL A 169 -16.98 3.00 5.85
N SER A 170 -18.20 3.37 5.44
CA SER A 170 -18.41 4.68 4.81
C SER A 170 -18.31 5.80 5.85
N ALA A 171 -17.71 6.93 5.47
CA ALA A 171 -17.51 8.08 6.36
C ALA A 171 -18.83 8.59 6.96
N GLU A 172 -19.92 8.48 6.21
CA GLU A 172 -21.25 8.88 6.66
C GLU A 172 -21.80 7.95 7.75
N VAL A 173 -21.53 6.64 7.66
CA VAL A 173 -21.92 5.66 8.68
C VAL A 173 -21.05 5.81 9.93
N GLU A 174 -19.73 5.98 9.75
CA GLU A 174 -18.79 6.21 10.85
C GLU A 174 -19.14 7.49 11.64
N ALA A 175 -19.50 8.57 10.94
CA ALA A 175 -19.98 9.80 11.58
C ALA A 175 -21.31 9.59 12.33
N ALA A 176 -22.23 8.78 11.81
CA ALA A 176 -23.49 8.46 12.49
C ALA A 176 -23.27 7.62 13.76
N GLU A 177 -22.31 6.67 13.73
CA GLU A 177 -21.91 5.88 14.90
C GLU A 177 -21.28 6.78 15.98
N ALA A 178 -20.38 7.69 15.59
CA ALA A 178 -19.72 8.62 16.52
C ALA A 178 -20.72 9.58 17.21
N ASN A 179 -21.82 9.94 16.55
CA ASN A 179 -22.86 10.81 17.10
C ASN A 179 -23.81 10.10 18.09
N GLY A 180 -23.60 8.82 18.40
CA GLY A 180 -24.36 8.08 19.43
C GLY A 180 -25.82 7.83 19.08
N GLY A 181 -26.19 7.94 17.80
CA GLY A 181 -27.54 7.63 17.34
C GLY A 181 -27.72 6.13 17.18
N ASP A 182 -28.09 5.44 18.27
CA ASP A 182 -28.43 4.01 18.23
C ASP A 182 -29.49 3.76 17.14
N GLY A 183 -29.13 2.98 16.12
CA GLY A 183 -29.98 2.66 14.96
C GLY A 183 -29.90 3.62 13.76
N ALA A 184 -29.38 4.84 13.92
CA ALA A 184 -29.24 5.79 12.80
C ALA A 184 -28.17 5.33 11.79
N ALA A 185 -27.03 4.87 12.29
CA ALA A 185 -25.96 4.28 11.47
C ALA A 185 -26.46 3.03 10.73
N GLU A 186 -27.25 2.18 11.40
CA GLU A 186 -27.81 0.97 10.81
C GLU A 186 -28.85 1.28 9.73
N ALA A 187 -29.70 2.29 9.94
CA ALA A 187 -30.64 2.77 8.93
C ALA A 187 -29.91 3.31 7.70
N LEU A 188 -28.84 4.08 7.90
CA LEU A 188 -28.02 4.64 6.83
C LEU A 188 -27.30 3.54 6.03
N ALA A 189 -26.74 2.54 6.72
CA ALA A 189 -26.10 1.39 6.08
C ALA A 189 -27.07 0.56 5.22
N LYS A 190 -28.35 0.51 5.60
CA LYS A 190 -29.42 -0.19 4.87
C LYS A 190 -30.11 0.68 3.81
N GLN A 191 -29.80 1.97 3.73
CA GLN A 191 -30.44 2.87 2.78
C GLN A 191 -30.12 2.45 1.34
N ILE A 192 -31.18 2.28 0.54
CA ILE A 192 -31.08 1.93 -0.87
C ILE A 192 -31.21 3.19 -1.72
N ASP A 193 -30.28 3.39 -2.66
CA ASP A 193 -30.40 4.46 -3.65
C ASP A 193 -31.49 4.09 -4.67
N PRO A 194 -32.50 4.96 -4.89
CA PRO A 194 -33.66 4.64 -5.72
C PRO A 194 -33.31 4.44 -7.20
N CYS A 195 -32.22 5.03 -7.68
CA CYS A 195 -31.79 4.94 -9.07
C CYS A 195 -31.03 3.65 -9.37
N THR A 196 -30.11 3.28 -8.49
CA THR A 196 -29.20 2.14 -8.68
C THR A 196 -29.72 0.85 -8.04
N ARG A 197 -30.70 0.95 -7.12
CA ARG A 197 -31.19 -0.16 -6.27
C ARG A 197 -30.09 -0.86 -5.47
N ARG A 198 -28.99 -0.15 -5.21
CA ARG A 198 -27.86 -0.60 -4.39
C ARG A 198 -27.84 0.14 -3.06
N ARG A 199 -27.10 -0.38 -2.08
CA ARG A 199 -26.89 0.32 -0.80
C ARG A 199 -26.08 1.59 -1.03
N ALA A 200 -26.65 2.74 -0.66
CA ALA A 200 -26.08 4.06 -0.95
C ALA A 200 -24.77 4.32 -0.21
N HIS A 201 -24.68 3.82 1.02
CA HIS A 201 -23.55 4.02 1.94
C HIS A 201 -22.70 2.76 2.09
N ASP A 202 -22.75 1.84 1.13
CA ASP A 202 -21.91 0.63 1.11
C ASP A 202 -20.65 0.86 0.24
N PRO A 203 -19.45 0.94 0.84
CA PRO A 203 -18.22 1.17 0.09
C PRO A 203 -17.91 0.08 -0.94
N PHE A 204 -18.29 -1.17 -0.67
CA PHE A 204 -18.08 -2.25 -1.62
C PHE A 204 -18.95 -2.07 -2.87
N GLU A 205 -20.19 -1.59 -2.74
CA GLU A 205 -21.05 -1.30 -3.91
C GLU A 205 -20.46 -0.19 -4.77
N ARG A 206 -19.84 0.83 -4.16
CA ARG A 206 -19.11 1.88 -4.89
C ARG A 206 -17.94 1.30 -5.69
N TRP A 207 -17.14 0.42 -5.08
CA TRP A 207 -16.07 -0.31 -5.75
C TRP A 207 -16.58 -1.22 -6.87
N ALA A 208 -17.53 -2.11 -6.58
CA ALA A 208 -18.06 -3.09 -7.51
C ALA A 208 -18.69 -2.40 -8.73
N ASN A 209 -19.40 -1.28 -8.54
CA ASN A 209 -19.97 -0.51 -9.63
C ASN A 209 -18.89 0.12 -10.52
N LEU A 210 -17.88 0.77 -9.92
CA LEU A 210 -16.74 1.30 -10.66
C LEU A 210 -16.02 0.19 -11.45
N ARG A 211 -15.73 -0.92 -10.78
CA ARG A 211 -15.00 -2.04 -11.34
C ARG A 211 -15.77 -2.73 -12.48
N ALA A 212 -17.09 -2.72 -12.44
CA ALA A 212 -17.95 -3.17 -13.54
C ALA A 212 -17.94 -2.20 -14.73
N MET A 213 -18.01 -0.89 -14.48
CA MET A 213 -17.89 0.14 -15.54
C MET A 213 -16.50 0.16 -16.19
N CYS A 214 -15.48 -0.32 -15.47
CA CYS A 214 -14.13 -0.53 -15.99
C CYS A 214 -13.87 -1.95 -16.51
N GLU A 215 -14.94 -2.71 -16.76
CA GLU A 215 -15.02 -4.03 -17.42
C GLU A 215 -14.22 -5.18 -16.84
N GLY A 216 -13.22 -4.95 -16.00
CA GLY A 216 -12.24 -6.02 -15.87
C GLY A 216 -10.88 -5.61 -15.41
N HIS A 217 -10.55 -4.33 -15.55
CA HIS A 217 -9.18 -4.04 -15.92
C HIS A 217 -8.15 -4.52 -14.88
N PRO A 218 -7.14 -5.30 -15.26
CA PRO A 218 -6.20 -5.92 -14.32
C PRO A 218 -5.33 -4.90 -13.57
N GLN A 219 -5.15 -3.70 -14.15
CA GLN A 219 -4.44 -2.59 -13.50
C GLN A 219 -5.31 -1.78 -12.54
N LEU A 220 -6.63 -2.02 -12.50
CA LEU A 220 -7.52 -1.36 -11.55
C LEU A 220 -7.66 -2.25 -10.31
N SER A 221 -7.24 -1.74 -9.16
CA SER A 221 -7.24 -2.48 -7.89
C SER A 221 -7.81 -1.64 -6.76
N ALA A 222 -8.34 -2.31 -5.74
CA ALA A 222 -8.80 -1.66 -4.53
C ALA A 222 -7.64 -1.41 -3.56
N CYS A 223 -7.68 -0.27 -2.89
CA CYS A 223 -6.85 0.09 -1.77
C CYS A 223 -7.77 0.35 -0.57
N LEU A 224 -7.79 -0.57 0.40
CA LEU A 224 -8.77 -0.52 1.49
C LEU A 224 -8.28 0.41 2.59
N GLU A 225 -9.09 1.37 2.98
CA GLU A 225 -8.82 2.23 4.13
C GLU A 225 -9.52 1.66 5.37
N VAL A 226 -8.75 1.44 6.43
CA VAL A 226 -9.20 0.87 7.70
C VAL A 226 -9.00 1.90 8.81
N GLY A 227 -10.10 2.27 9.46
CA GLY A 227 -10.14 3.18 10.61
C GLY A 227 -10.33 2.45 11.94
N ALA A 228 -10.89 3.18 12.91
CA ALA A 228 -11.14 2.70 14.26
C ALA A 228 -12.10 1.48 14.31
N SER A 229 -13.14 1.49 13.48
CA SER A 229 -14.15 0.42 13.44
C SER A 229 -14.00 -0.48 12.20
N LEU A 230 -14.45 -1.74 12.33
CA LEU A 230 -14.50 -2.70 11.23
C LEU A 230 -15.94 -3.17 10.99
N PRO A 231 -16.38 -3.27 9.72
CA PRO A 231 -17.71 -3.76 9.39
C PRO A 231 -17.80 -5.27 9.69
N PRO A 232 -19.01 -5.82 9.90
CA PRO A 232 -19.24 -7.24 10.20
C PRO A 232 -18.43 -8.20 9.31
N ALA A 233 -18.05 -9.36 9.83
CA ALA A 233 -17.21 -10.31 9.10
C ALA A 233 -17.79 -10.72 7.73
N ALA A 234 -19.12 -10.73 7.59
CA ALA A 234 -19.79 -10.98 6.30
C ALA A 234 -19.44 -9.91 5.24
N GLU A 235 -19.34 -8.64 5.66
CA GLU A 235 -18.98 -7.52 4.78
C GLU A 235 -17.49 -7.56 4.41
N LEU A 236 -16.61 -7.87 5.38
CA LEU A 236 -15.18 -8.04 5.10
C LEU A 236 -14.89 -9.20 4.13
N ARG A 237 -15.64 -10.30 4.20
CA ARG A 237 -15.47 -11.45 3.31
C ARG A 237 -15.72 -11.12 1.84
N ARG A 238 -16.52 -10.10 1.52
CA ARG A 238 -16.76 -9.68 0.13
C ARG A 238 -15.45 -9.27 -0.55
N TRP A 239 -14.53 -8.65 0.20
CA TRP A 239 -13.22 -8.21 -0.30
C TRP A 239 -12.23 -9.34 -0.57
N VAL A 240 -12.50 -10.57 -0.10
CA VAL A 240 -11.59 -11.71 -0.31
C VAL A 240 -11.52 -12.09 -1.79
N GLY A 241 -12.60 -11.90 -2.56
CA GLY A 241 -12.63 -12.16 -3.99
C GLY A 241 -12.13 -11.01 -4.87
N GLU A 242 -11.92 -9.82 -4.30
CA GLU A 242 -11.60 -8.61 -5.06
C GLU A 242 -10.08 -8.40 -5.22
N PRO A 243 -9.63 -7.70 -6.29
CA PRO A 243 -8.23 -7.37 -6.51
C PRO A 243 -7.78 -6.24 -5.58
N VAL A 244 -7.55 -6.57 -4.32
CA VAL A 244 -6.98 -5.65 -3.32
C VAL A 244 -5.45 -5.65 -3.45
N LYS A 245 -4.83 -4.47 -3.56
CA LYS A 245 -3.37 -4.32 -3.66
C LYS A 245 -2.73 -3.71 -2.43
N ALA A 246 -3.45 -2.84 -1.72
CA ALA A 246 -2.97 -2.23 -0.50
C ALA A 246 -4.09 -2.08 0.55
N VAL A 247 -3.68 -2.01 1.81
CA VAL A 247 -4.53 -1.61 2.95
C VAL A 247 -3.87 -0.42 3.62
N VAL A 248 -4.58 0.71 3.70
CA VAL A 248 -4.19 1.90 4.45
C VAL A 248 -4.74 1.80 5.86
N LEU A 249 -3.87 1.87 6.85
CA LEU A 249 -4.23 1.94 8.27
C LEU A 249 -4.19 3.40 8.72
N ASN A 250 -5.34 3.90 9.16
CA ASN A 250 -5.42 5.21 9.82
C ASN A 250 -4.89 5.12 11.25
N ALA A 251 -4.46 6.26 11.81
CA ALA A 251 -3.89 6.32 13.16
C ALA A 251 -4.88 5.88 14.25
N ASP A 252 -6.17 6.11 14.02
CA ASP A 252 -7.29 5.73 14.90
C ASP A 252 -7.60 4.22 14.89
N ALA A 253 -7.04 3.45 13.95
CA ALA A 253 -7.12 1.99 13.96
C ALA A 253 -6.28 1.36 15.08
N PHE A 254 -5.34 2.11 15.65
CA PHE A 254 -4.44 1.65 16.71
C PHE A 254 -4.98 2.00 18.10
N ILE A 255 -4.85 1.05 19.03
CA ILE A 255 -5.10 1.24 20.45
C ILE A 255 -3.79 1.18 21.22
N THR A 256 -3.74 1.77 22.41
CA THR A 256 -2.53 1.75 23.24
C THR A 256 -2.55 0.55 24.18
N ASN A 257 -1.47 -0.23 24.23
CA ASN A 257 -1.34 -1.33 25.18
C ASN A 257 -0.97 -0.82 26.59
N LYS A 258 -0.92 -1.72 27.58
CA LYS A 258 -0.51 -1.38 28.97
C LYS A 258 0.90 -0.77 29.09
N ARG A 259 1.74 -0.93 28.07
CA ARG A 259 3.13 -0.44 27.99
C ARG A 259 3.27 0.83 27.16
N GLY A 260 2.17 1.45 26.70
CA GLY A 260 2.21 2.68 25.92
C GLY A 260 2.47 2.52 24.41
N PHE A 261 2.58 1.29 23.90
CA PHE A 261 2.82 1.05 22.47
C PHE A 261 1.51 0.94 21.67
N PRO A 262 1.47 1.46 20.43
CA PRO A 262 0.33 1.30 19.54
C PRO A 262 0.24 -0.15 19.06
N VAL A 263 -0.92 -0.76 19.24
CA VAL A 263 -1.23 -2.13 18.80
C VAL A 263 -2.59 -2.15 18.11
N LEU A 264 -2.75 -3.03 17.12
CA LEU A 264 -4.06 -3.23 16.49
C LEU A 264 -4.96 -4.09 17.40
N PRO A 265 -6.28 -3.82 17.45
CA PRO A 265 -7.24 -4.72 18.08
C PRO A 265 -7.22 -6.12 17.43
N LYS A 266 -7.62 -7.17 18.16
CA LYS A 266 -7.57 -8.56 17.67
C LYS A 266 -8.29 -8.76 16.33
N ARG A 267 -9.45 -8.13 16.15
CA ARG A 267 -10.22 -8.21 14.90
C ARG A 267 -9.50 -7.56 13.71
N HIS A 268 -8.81 -6.43 13.95
CA HIS A 268 -7.95 -5.79 12.95
C HIS A 268 -6.73 -6.66 12.63
N GLN A 269 -6.09 -7.25 13.64
CA GLN A 269 -4.97 -8.18 13.42
C GLN A 269 -5.36 -9.36 12.53
N GLU A 270 -6.52 -9.99 12.79
CA GLU A 270 -7.05 -11.11 11.98
C GLU A 270 -7.31 -10.69 10.52
N PHE A 271 -7.90 -9.51 10.31
CA PHE A 271 -8.15 -8.97 8.98
C PHE A 271 -6.86 -8.66 8.23
N ILE A 272 -5.92 -7.96 8.86
CA ILE A 272 -4.63 -7.60 8.25
C ILE A 272 -3.79 -8.85 7.98
N THR A 273 -3.77 -9.83 8.88
CA THR A 273 -3.10 -11.11 8.65
C THR A 273 -3.64 -11.81 7.40
N THR A 274 -4.98 -11.80 7.23
CA THR A 274 -5.63 -12.35 6.03
C THR A 274 -5.20 -11.61 4.75
N MET A 275 -5.07 -10.29 4.80
CA MET A 275 -4.62 -9.48 3.66
C MET A 275 -3.14 -9.71 3.33
N LEU A 276 -2.27 -9.77 4.36
CA LEU A 276 -0.85 -10.10 4.21
C LEU A 276 -0.63 -11.47 3.57
N GLN A 277 -1.43 -12.48 3.95
CA GLN A 277 -1.38 -13.82 3.32
C GLN A 277 -1.75 -13.80 1.82
N LYS A 278 -2.42 -12.74 1.35
CA LYS A 278 -2.75 -12.52 -0.06
C LYS A 278 -1.77 -11.56 -0.76
N ASN A 279 -0.60 -11.31 -0.15
CA ASN A 279 0.43 -10.39 -0.64
C ASN A 279 -0.09 -8.96 -0.85
N VAL A 280 -1.01 -8.52 0.00
CA VAL A 280 -1.50 -7.13 0.02
C VAL A 280 -0.52 -6.27 0.79
N GLN A 281 -0.15 -5.13 0.23
CA GLN A 281 0.78 -4.19 0.85
C GLN A 281 0.09 -3.44 2.00
N VAL A 282 0.84 -3.09 3.03
CA VAL A 282 0.32 -2.31 4.15
C VAL A 282 0.86 -0.90 4.08
N VAL A 283 -0.02 0.09 4.18
CA VAL A 283 0.35 1.50 4.17
C VAL A 283 -0.09 2.11 5.50
N LEU A 284 0.84 2.76 6.20
CA LEU A 284 0.49 3.52 7.40
C LEU A 284 0.22 4.97 7.02
N ARG A 285 -0.88 5.53 7.51
CA ARG A 285 -1.16 6.96 7.34
C ARG A 285 -0.46 7.75 8.43
N GLY A 286 0.50 8.58 8.04
CA GLY A 286 1.22 9.49 8.93
C GLY A 286 0.71 10.93 8.81
N SER A 287 0.72 11.64 9.94
CA SER A 287 0.79 13.11 9.90
C SER A 287 2.11 13.48 9.22
N GLY A 288 2.07 14.21 8.11
CA GLY A 288 3.28 14.57 7.35
C GLY A 288 4.29 15.43 8.12
N ASP A 289 5.32 15.93 7.43
CA ASP A 289 6.41 16.75 8.01
C ASP A 289 5.97 18.00 8.80
N GLY A 290 4.69 18.39 8.73
CA GLY A 290 4.13 19.55 9.44
C GLY A 290 3.86 19.35 10.94
N ASP A 291 3.70 18.12 11.43
CA ASP A 291 3.30 17.86 12.84
C ASP A 291 4.47 17.60 13.80
N LYS A 292 5.70 17.46 13.29
CA LYS A 292 6.89 17.26 14.14
C LYS A 292 7.25 18.48 15.01
N ALA A 293 6.62 19.63 14.78
CA ALA A 293 6.74 20.77 15.69
C ALA A 293 6.02 20.55 17.04
N VAL A 294 5.02 19.65 17.11
CA VAL A 294 4.19 19.45 18.31
C VAL A 294 4.61 18.23 19.14
N SER A 295 5.29 17.25 18.54
CA SER A 295 5.74 16.04 19.25
C SER A 295 6.99 16.21 20.11
N SER A 296 7.76 17.30 19.93
CA SER A 296 8.94 17.59 20.76
C SER A 296 8.60 17.95 22.22
N SER A 297 7.34 18.29 22.51
CA SER A 297 6.86 18.64 23.86
C SER A 297 6.43 17.44 24.72
N LEU A 298 6.33 16.24 24.17
CA LEU A 298 5.86 15.03 24.89
C LEU A 298 6.99 14.04 25.24
N ALA A 299 8.23 14.30 24.80
CA ALA A 299 9.39 13.44 25.04
C ALA A 299 10.24 13.86 26.26
N GLY A 300 9.64 14.55 27.23
CA GLY A 300 10.33 15.03 28.44
C GLY A 300 9.66 14.54 29.72
N GLY A 301 9.92 13.29 30.11
CA GLY A 301 9.64 12.85 31.48
C GLY A 301 9.45 11.34 31.67
N GLY A 302 10.45 10.68 32.29
CA GLY A 302 10.18 9.62 33.26
C GLY A 302 10.69 8.20 32.96
N ASP A 303 11.86 7.92 33.53
CA ASP A 303 12.33 6.68 34.17
C ASP A 303 12.55 5.37 33.38
N GLU A 304 13.83 4.96 33.46
CA GLU A 304 14.42 3.67 33.11
C GLU A 304 13.81 2.56 34.00
N MET A 305 13.16 1.55 33.39
CA MET A 305 12.85 0.30 34.09
C MET A 305 13.18 -0.95 33.26
N ASP A 306 13.96 -1.79 33.94
CA ASP A 306 14.50 -3.13 33.69
C ASP A 306 13.70 -4.05 32.75
N VAL A 307 14.40 -4.64 31.77
CA VAL A 307 13.85 -5.56 30.75
C VAL A 307 13.93 -6.98 31.29
N GLY A 308 12.83 -7.48 31.84
CA GLY A 308 12.67 -8.89 32.20
C GLY A 308 12.52 -9.81 30.97
N ASP A 309 13.12 -10.99 31.06
CA ASP A 309 13.20 -12.06 30.05
C ASP A 309 11.84 -12.45 29.40
N PRO A 310 11.84 -12.90 28.13
CA PRO A 310 10.63 -13.24 27.38
C PRO A 310 9.92 -14.48 27.94
N THR A 311 8.58 -14.43 27.89
CA THR A 311 7.72 -15.50 28.41
C THR A 311 7.76 -16.79 27.58
N PRO A 312 7.45 -17.97 28.17
CA PRO A 312 7.64 -19.29 27.54
C PRO A 312 6.92 -19.52 26.20
N ALA A 313 5.90 -18.71 25.87
CA ALA A 313 5.17 -18.79 24.61
C ALA A 313 6.01 -18.29 23.41
N GLU A 314 6.89 -17.31 23.60
CA GLU A 314 7.76 -16.79 22.53
C GLU A 314 8.95 -17.73 22.25
N ALA A 315 9.46 -18.42 23.28
CA ALA A 315 10.50 -19.43 23.11
C ALA A 315 10.01 -20.70 22.37
N ALA A 316 8.74 -21.09 22.59
CA ALA A 316 8.15 -22.27 21.94
C ALA A 316 7.89 -22.06 20.43
N ALA A 317 7.49 -20.84 20.03
CA ALA A 317 7.26 -20.51 18.63
C ALA A 317 8.58 -20.43 17.81
N GLY A 318 9.66 -19.92 18.41
CA GLY A 318 10.99 -19.85 17.78
C GLY A 318 11.60 -21.23 17.51
N ALA A 319 11.44 -22.18 18.43
CA ALA A 319 11.96 -23.54 18.28
C ALA A 319 11.23 -24.35 17.18
N ALA A 320 9.92 -24.14 17.03
CA ALA A 320 9.11 -24.83 16.00
C ALA A 320 9.41 -24.33 14.57
N ALA A 321 9.77 -23.06 14.40
CA ALA A 321 10.16 -22.48 13.12
C ALA A 321 11.56 -22.96 12.68
N ALA A 322 12.52 -23.07 13.62
CA ALA A 322 13.88 -23.55 13.33
C ALA A 322 13.94 -25.03 12.92
N ALA A 323 12.99 -25.86 13.36
CA ALA A 323 12.92 -27.28 13.01
C ALA A 323 12.41 -27.55 11.58
N ARG A 324 11.72 -26.60 10.94
CA ARG A 324 11.14 -26.75 9.59
C ARG A 324 12.07 -26.33 8.44
N LEU A 325 13.26 -25.81 8.75
CA LEU A 325 14.23 -25.27 7.79
C LEU A 325 15.56 -26.06 7.74
N ARG A 326 15.51 -27.39 7.92
CA ARG A 326 16.65 -28.27 7.57
C ARG A 326 16.39 -28.95 6.22
N PRO A 327 17.28 -28.80 5.22
CA PRO A 327 17.14 -29.51 3.96
C PRO A 327 17.32 -31.02 4.14
N ARG A 328 16.45 -31.79 3.48
CA ARG A 328 16.49 -33.26 3.38
C ARG A 328 17.80 -33.68 2.70
N ALA A 329 18.76 -34.20 3.47
CA ALA A 329 19.96 -34.82 2.93
C ALA A 329 19.60 -36.12 2.21
N THR A 330 19.88 -36.18 0.91
CA THR A 330 19.82 -37.38 0.07
C THR A 330 20.85 -38.41 0.54
N ALA A 331 20.39 -39.61 0.90
CA ALA A 331 21.24 -40.73 1.29
C ALA A 331 22.06 -41.23 0.09
N ALA A 332 23.36 -40.95 0.08
CA ALA A 332 24.34 -41.60 -0.77
C ALA A 332 24.93 -42.79 0.00
N THR A 333 24.60 -44.00 -0.46
CA THR A 333 25.12 -45.26 0.06
C THR A 333 26.57 -45.45 -0.40
N ALA A 334 27.52 -45.40 0.51
CA ALA A 334 28.92 -45.74 0.26
C ALA A 334 29.17 -47.26 0.40
N PRO A 335 30.04 -47.88 -0.42
CA PRO A 335 30.23 -49.32 -0.46
C PRO A 335 31.25 -49.81 0.57
N ARG A 336 30.97 -50.96 1.20
CA ARG A 336 31.93 -51.75 1.98
C ARG A 336 32.72 -52.66 1.04
N GLY A 337 34.04 -52.49 1.02
CA GLY A 337 34.95 -53.45 0.42
C GLY A 337 35.18 -54.66 1.33
N ARG A 338 35.13 -55.87 0.77
CA ARG A 338 35.96 -57.01 1.17
C ARG A 338 35.98 -58.09 0.08
N LEU A 339 37.21 -58.38 -0.37
CA LEU A 339 37.78 -59.68 -0.74
C LEU A 339 37.02 -60.60 -1.73
N GLY A 340 37.63 -60.79 -2.91
CA GLY A 340 38.25 -62.08 -3.24
C GLY A 340 37.47 -63.11 -4.07
N SER A 341 38.04 -63.37 -5.27
CA SER A 341 37.95 -64.58 -6.09
C SER A 341 36.76 -64.74 -7.05
N GLY A 342 37.08 -65.18 -8.29
CA GLY A 342 36.15 -65.97 -9.09
C GLY A 342 35.92 -65.54 -10.54
N ALA A 343 36.85 -65.91 -11.42
CA ALA A 343 36.64 -66.54 -12.73
C ALA A 343 35.72 -65.90 -13.83
N ARG A 344 36.37 -65.70 -14.98
CA ARG A 344 35.97 -66.07 -16.37
C ARG A 344 34.63 -65.60 -16.94
N GLY A 345 34.72 -64.94 -18.12
CA GLY A 345 33.81 -65.24 -19.22
C GLY A 345 33.49 -64.08 -20.17
N GLY A 346 34.20 -64.02 -21.31
CA GLY A 346 33.59 -63.91 -22.64
C GLY A 346 32.89 -62.61 -23.08
N GLY A 347 33.48 -61.98 -24.11
CA GLY A 347 32.76 -61.74 -25.37
C GLY A 347 32.23 -60.33 -25.64
N GLY A 348 32.92 -59.60 -26.53
CA GLY A 348 32.32 -59.23 -27.82
C GLY A 348 31.82 -57.80 -28.06
N VAL A 349 32.47 -57.14 -29.04
CA VAL A 349 31.91 -56.36 -30.16
C VAL A 349 31.23 -55.00 -29.81
N ALA A 350 31.85 -53.83 -30.03
CA ALA A 350 32.13 -53.05 -31.27
C ALA A 350 31.08 -51.96 -31.62
N ALA A 351 31.58 -50.94 -32.34
CA ALA A 351 30.93 -49.78 -32.99
C ALA A 351 30.51 -48.62 -32.04
N SER A 352 31.13 -47.43 -32.03
CA SER A 352 31.50 -46.44 -33.06
C SER A 352 30.36 -45.56 -33.58
N ARG A 353 30.62 -44.24 -33.57
CA ARG A 353 29.92 -43.10 -34.21
C ARG A 353 28.70 -42.58 -33.44
N GLY A 354 28.47 -41.28 -33.33
CA GLY A 354 29.13 -40.12 -33.92
C GLY A 354 28.61 -38.84 -33.25
N ALA A 355 29.47 -37.83 -33.21
CA ALA A 355 29.18 -36.49 -32.74
C ALA A 355 28.60 -35.64 -33.89
N VAL A 356 27.58 -34.85 -33.61
CA VAL A 356 27.26 -33.60 -34.32
C VAL A 356 26.73 -32.60 -33.28
N ALA A 357 27.31 -31.40 -33.37
CA ALA A 357 26.98 -30.07 -32.83
C ALA A 357 25.83 -29.90 -31.82
#